data_AF-A0A1M5ZXW4-F1
#
_entry.id   AF-A0A1M5ZXW4-F1
#
_cell.length_a   1.000
_cell.length_b   1.000
_cell.length_c   1.000
_cell.angle_alpha   90.00
_cell.angle_beta   90.00
_cell.angle_gamma   90.00
#
_symmetry.space_group_name_H-M   'P 1'
#
loop_
_entity.id
_entity.type
_entity.pdbx_description
1 polymer ?
#
loop_
_entity_poly.entity_id
_entity_poly.type
_entity_poly.pdbx_seq_one_letter_code
_entity_poly.pdbx_strand_id
1 'polypeptide(L)'
;MSGATIKKAVNDTDIFMMDFEERLKYINRQMAIMDYHTDMRVSREEGHKAGLEEGHKAGRVEGEKNADRRTAMNMLKAKEPIEKITQYTSLTEAEIHELSKEI
;
A
#
# COMPACT_ATOMS: atom_id res chain seq x y z
N MET A 1 -33.17 -24.62 27.42
CA MET A 1 -32.41 -23.36 27.58
C MET A 1 -31.00 -23.73 28.01
N SER A 2 -29.97 -23.44 27.21
CA SER A 2 -28.58 -23.83 27.54
C SER A 2 -27.94 -22.81 28.49
N GLY A 3 -27.02 -23.26 29.35
CA GLY A 3 -26.38 -22.41 30.37
C GLY A 3 -25.64 -21.19 29.81
N ALA A 4 -25.23 -21.21 28.53
CA ALA A 4 -24.59 -20.08 27.86
C ALA A 4 -25.55 -18.90 27.64
N THR A 5 -26.82 -19.17 27.31
CA THR A 5 -27.84 -18.13 27.09
C THR A 5 -28.22 -17.45 28.40
N ILE A 6 -28.29 -18.23 29.49
CA ILE A 6 -28.58 -17.71 30.84
C ILE A 6 -27.43 -16.83 31.33
N LYS A 7 -26.17 -17.26 31.13
CA LYS A 7 -24.98 -16.51 31.56
C LYS A 7 -24.85 -15.16 30.82
N LYS A 8 -25.20 -15.12 29.53
CA LYS A 8 -25.22 -13.87 28.75
C LYS A 8 -26.29 -12.90 29.28
N ALA A 9 -27.51 -13.39 29.51
CA ALA A 9 -28.60 -12.57 30.02
C ALA A 9 -28.31 -11.97 31.41
N VAL A 10 -27.69 -12.73 32.31
CA VAL A 10 -27.28 -12.25 33.65
C VAL A 10 -26.24 -11.13 33.55
N ASN A 11 -25.21 -11.29 32.70
CA ASN A 11 -24.22 -10.24 32.49
C ASN A 11 -24.82 -8.97 31.89
N ASP A 12 -25.77 -9.09 30.96
CA ASP A 12 -26.44 -7.94 30.34
C ASP A 12 -27.31 -7.21 31.38
N THR A 13 -27.98 -7.94 32.28
CA THR A 13 -28.73 -7.32 33.40
C THR A 13 -27.82 -6.66 34.42
N ASP A 14 -26.65 -7.25 34.73
CA ASP A 14 -25.68 -6.65 35.67
C ASP A 14 -25.15 -5.32 35.13
N ILE A 15 -24.87 -5.22 33.83
CA ILE A 15 -24.47 -3.96 33.16
C ILE A 15 -25.59 -2.92 33.18
N PHE A 16 -26.85 -3.33 33.02
CA PHE A 16 -28.01 -2.44 33.09
C PHE A 16 -28.29 -1.93 34.52
N MET A 17 -27.96 -2.74 35.52
CA MET A 17 -28.15 -2.44 36.95
C MET A 17 -26.91 -1.80 37.62
N MET A 18 -25.81 -1.58 36.87
CA MET A 18 -24.65 -0.79 37.35
C MET A 18 -25.09 0.63 37.74
N ASP A 19 -24.42 1.21 38.74
CA ASP A 19 -24.55 2.63 39.04
C ASP A 19 -24.13 3.47 37.82
N PHE A 20 -24.70 4.67 37.68
CA PHE A 20 -24.51 5.54 36.51
C PHE A 20 -23.02 5.79 36.21
N GLU A 21 -22.21 5.98 37.26
CA GLU A 21 -20.78 6.22 37.12
C GLU A 21 -20.02 4.98 36.60
N GLU A 22 -20.37 3.78 37.06
CA GLU A 22 -19.76 2.53 36.60
C GLU A 22 -20.14 2.21 35.16
N ARG A 23 -21.41 2.44 34.79
CA ARG A 23 -21.89 2.31 33.41
C ARG A 23 -21.16 3.29 32.49
N LEU A 24 -20.95 4.54 32.91
CA LEU A 24 -20.22 5.53 32.13
C LEU A 24 -18.75 5.10 31.93
N LYS A 25 -18.08 4.60 32.97
CA LYS A 25 -16.71 4.05 32.87
C LYS A 25 -16.64 2.87 31.90
N TYR A 26 -17.61 1.96 31.95
CA TYR A 26 -17.71 0.84 31.02
C TYR A 26 -17.87 1.32 29.57
N ILE A 27 -18.81 2.24 29.30
CA ILE A 27 -19.03 2.80 27.95
C ILE A 27 -17.77 3.48 27.44
N ASN A 28 -17.13 4.34 28.24
CA ASN A 28 -15.90 5.02 27.84
C ASN A 28 -14.78 4.03 27.51
N ARG A 29 -14.66 2.95 28.29
CA ARG A 29 -13.71 1.88 27.98
C ARG A 29 -14.04 1.18 26.66
N GLN A 30 -15.31 0.87 26.40
CA GLN A 30 -15.71 0.24 25.14
C GLN A 30 -15.49 1.16 23.94
N MET A 31 -15.79 2.46 24.08
CA MET A 31 -15.50 3.45 23.03
C MET A 31 -14.01 3.53 22.73
N ALA A 32 -13.15 3.62 23.76
CA ALA A 32 -11.70 3.65 23.57
C ALA A 32 -11.16 2.38 22.86
N ILE A 33 -11.71 1.20 23.18
CA ILE A 33 -11.34 -0.05 22.50
C ILE A 33 -11.78 -0.03 21.03
N MET A 34 -12.99 0.45 20.76
CA MET A 34 -13.52 0.56 19.41
C MET A 34 -12.73 1.56 18.56
N ASP A 35 -12.40 2.72 19.12
CA ASP A 35 -11.60 3.76 18.47
C ASP A 35 -10.22 3.22 18.13
N TYR A 36 -9.55 2.55 19.08
CA TYR A 36 -8.25 1.93 18.85
C TYR A 36 -8.29 0.88 17.73
N HIS A 37 -9.28 -0.01 17.73
CA HIS A 37 -9.42 -1.01 16.66
C HIS A 37 -9.73 -0.38 15.30
N THR A 38 -10.55 0.67 15.29
CA THR A 38 -10.90 1.39 14.07
C THR A 38 -9.69 2.09 13.50
N ASP A 39 -8.94 2.80 14.33
CA ASP A 39 -7.71 3.50 13.96
C ASP A 39 -6.65 2.53 13.42
N MET A 40 -6.43 1.40 14.10
CA MET A 40 -5.53 0.36 13.61
C MET A 40 -5.97 -0.21 12.25
N ARG A 41 -7.26 -0.45 12.07
CA ARG A 41 -7.79 -0.99 10.81
C ARG A 41 -7.62 0.02 9.67
N VAL A 42 -7.99 1.27 9.90
CA VAL A 42 -7.87 2.36 8.91
C VAL A 42 -6.40 2.57 8.56
N SER A 43 -5.52 2.68 9.56
CA SER A 43 -4.08 2.84 9.34
C SER A 43 -3.49 1.70 8.50
N ARG A 44 -3.93 0.46 8.74
CA ARG A 44 -3.48 -0.69 7.95
C ARG A 44 -3.99 -0.64 6.51
N GLU A 45 -5.27 -0.30 6.31
CA GLU A 45 -5.89 -0.18 4.99
C GLU A 45 -5.22 0.95 4.17
N GLU A 46 -5.01 2.10 4.79
CA GLU A 46 -4.34 3.25 4.17
C GLU A 46 -2.88 2.94 3.85
N GLY A 47 -2.14 2.35 4.79
CA GLY A 47 -0.75 1.95 4.56
C GLY A 47 -0.60 0.93 3.42
N HIS A 48 -1.50 -0.05 3.35
CA HIS A 48 -1.51 -1.02 2.26
C HIS A 48 -1.84 -0.36 0.92
N LYS A 49 -2.83 0.54 0.88
CA LYS A 49 -3.20 1.27 -0.34
C LYS A 49 -2.07 2.17 -0.83
N ALA A 50 -1.46 2.94 0.07
CA ALA A 50 -0.33 3.81 -0.24
C ALA A 50 0.86 2.99 -0.77
N GLY A 51 1.21 1.88 -0.10
CA GLY A 51 2.29 1.00 -0.53
C GLY A 51 2.06 0.37 -1.91
N LEU A 52 0.82 -0.03 -2.21
CA LEU A 52 0.47 -0.51 -3.55
C LEU A 52 0.59 0.59 -4.61
N GLU A 53 0.09 1.79 -4.33
CA GLU A 53 0.13 2.90 -5.28
C GLU A 53 1.57 3.34 -5.57
N GLU A 54 2.39 3.48 -4.54
CA GLU A 54 3.82 3.81 -4.67
C GLU A 54 4.57 2.70 -5.42
N GLY A 55 4.35 1.43 -5.06
CA GLY A 55 4.96 0.28 -5.74
C GLY A 55 4.57 0.19 -7.21
N HIS A 56 3.29 0.41 -7.55
CA HIS A 56 2.83 0.43 -8.94
C HIS A 56 3.45 1.59 -9.73
N LYS A 57 3.57 2.77 -9.13
CA LYS A 57 4.18 3.94 -9.78
C LYS A 57 5.67 3.71 -10.02
N ALA A 58 6.42 3.27 -9.01
CA ALA A 58 7.84 2.96 -9.12
C ALA A 58 8.08 1.86 -10.15
N GLY A 59 7.31 0.77 -10.09
CA GLY A 59 7.43 -0.35 -11.02
C GLY A 59 7.11 0.03 -12.47
N ARG A 60 6.15 0.93 -12.71
CA ARG A 60 5.88 1.45 -14.06
C ARG A 60 7.07 2.24 -14.60
N VAL A 61 7.61 3.18 -13.82
CA VAL A 61 8.76 4.00 -14.24
C VAL A 61 10.00 3.15 -14.49
N GLU A 62 10.30 2.21 -13.59
CA GLU A 62 11.44 1.30 -13.76
C GLU A 62 11.24 0.37 -14.97
N GLY A 63 10.01 -0.12 -15.17
CA GLY A 63 9.64 -0.94 -16.33
C GLY A 63 9.78 -0.20 -17.66
N GLU A 64 9.32 1.04 -17.74
CA GLU A 64 9.47 1.92 -18.91
C GLU A 64 10.95 2.18 -19.19
N LYS A 65 11.74 2.55 -18.18
CA LYS A 65 13.19 2.77 -18.35
C LYS A 65 13.90 1.50 -18.82
N ASN A 66 13.57 0.35 -18.27
CA ASN A 66 14.15 -0.94 -18.69
C ASN A 66 13.74 -1.33 -20.11
N ALA A 67 12.49 -1.06 -20.51
CA ALA A 67 12.02 -1.27 -21.87
C ALA A 67 12.78 -0.37 -22.86
N ASP A 68 12.96 0.90 -22.54
CA ASP A 68 13.71 1.86 -23.35
C ASP A 68 15.19 1.47 -23.48
N ARG A 69 15.85 1.07 -22.38
CA ARG A 69 17.22 0.54 -22.42
C ARG A 69 17.33 -0.69 -23.32
N ARG A 70 16.38 -1.62 -23.22
CA ARG A 70 16.36 -2.82 -24.09
C ARG A 70 16.19 -2.46 -25.56
N THR A 71 15.29 -1.53 -25.87
CA THR A 71 15.08 -1.04 -27.24
C THR A 71 16.34 -0.37 -27.78
N ALA A 72 16.95 0.53 -27.01
CA ALA A 72 18.19 1.19 -27.37
C ALA A 72 19.33 0.20 -27.61
N MET A 73 19.51 -0.81 -26.74
CA MET A 73 20.51 -1.87 -26.94
C MET A 73 20.28 -2.63 -28.26
N ASN A 74 19.03 -2.94 -28.61
CA ASN A 74 18.73 -3.62 -29.88
C ASN A 74 19.03 -2.74 -31.10
N MET A 75 18.70 -1.44 -31.03
CA MET A 75 19.00 -0.48 -32.09
C MET A 75 20.52 -0.24 -32.25
N LEU A 76 21.26 -0.16 -31.14
CA LEU A 76 22.74 -0.07 -31.16
C LEU A 76 23.36 -1.30 -31.82
N LYS A 77 22.88 -2.51 -31.50
CA LYS A 77 23.31 -3.75 -32.17
C LYS A 77 23.00 -3.76 -33.67
N ALA A 78 21.90 -3.12 -34.07
CA ALA A 78 21.54 -2.92 -35.47
C ALA A 78 22.33 -1.77 -36.16
N LYS A 79 23.26 -1.12 -35.44
CA LYS A 79 24.07 0.02 -35.91
C LYS A 79 23.23 1.24 -36.33
N GLU A 80 22.06 1.41 -35.73
CA GLU A 80 21.23 2.59 -35.93
C GLU A 80 21.90 3.83 -35.29
N PRO A 81 21.70 5.04 -35.87
CA PRO A 81 22.33 6.26 -35.36
C PRO A 81 21.72 6.68 -34.02
N ILE A 82 22.54 7.27 -33.15
CA ILE A 82 22.16 7.70 -31.79
C ILE A 82 20.98 8.67 -31.82
N GLU A 83 20.95 9.60 -32.77
CA GLU A 83 19.84 10.56 -32.97
C GLU A 83 18.48 9.88 -33.21
N LYS A 84 18.48 8.69 -33.85
CA LYS A 84 17.25 7.93 -34.06
C LYS A 84 16.86 7.21 -32.77
N ILE A 85 17.82 6.71 -32.00
CA ILE A 85 17.57 6.03 -30.73
C ILE A 85 16.96 7.01 -29.71
N THR A 86 17.45 8.25 -29.63
CA THR A 86 16.88 9.29 -28.76
C THR A 86 15.46 9.71 -29.17
N GLN A 87 15.09 9.60 -30.45
CA GLN A 87 13.72 9.88 -30.90
C GLN A 87 12.71 8.81 -30.50
N TYR A 88 13.14 7.56 -30.42
CA TYR A 88 12.25 6.40 -30.16
C TYR A 88 12.33 5.86 -28.73
N THR A 89 13.19 6.42 -27.89
CA THR A 89 13.34 6.05 -26.48
C THR A 89 13.40 7.30 -25.62
N SER A 90 13.03 7.19 -24.34
CA SER A 90 13.09 8.32 -23.40
C SER A 90 14.51 8.54 -22.84
N LEU A 91 15.54 8.00 -23.50
CA LEU A 91 16.93 8.04 -23.04
C LEU A 91 17.68 9.25 -23.60
N THR A 92 18.58 9.77 -22.79
CA THR A 92 19.50 10.84 -23.22
C THR A 92 20.65 10.29 -24.06
N GLU A 93 21.28 11.15 -24.86
CA GLU A 93 22.49 10.79 -25.62
C GLU A 93 23.61 10.25 -24.71
N ALA A 94 23.75 10.82 -23.51
CA ALA A 94 24.71 10.36 -22.51
C ALA A 94 24.43 8.92 -22.05
N GLU A 95 23.17 8.60 -21.73
CA GLU A 95 22.76 7.25 -21.33
C GLU A 95 22.95 6.24 -22.48
N ILE A 96 22.67 6.63 -23.72
CA ILE A 96 22.88 5.78 -24.90
C ILE A 96 24.38 5.56 -25.15
N HIS A 97 25.21 6.58 -24.94
CA HIS A 97 26.66 6.44 -25.00
C HIS A 97 27.20 5.49 -23.93
N GLU A 98 26.67 5.54 -22.70
CA GLU A 98 27.03 4.55 -21.67
C GLU A 98 26.61 3.14 -22.07
N LEU A 99 25.38 2.97 -22.57
CA LEU A 99 24.89 1.68 -23.08
C LEU A 99 25.77 1.12 -24.20
N SER A 100 26.30 1.97 -25.08
CA SER A 100 27.19 1.53 -26.16
C SER A 100 28.54 0.99 -25.67
N LYS A 101 28.97 1.35 -24.45
CA LYS A 101 30.18 0.80 -23.82
C LYS A 101 29.95 -0.57 -23.18
N GLU A 102 28.69 -0.90 -22.89
CA GLU A 102 28.27 -2.18 -22.29
C GLU A 102 28.06 -3.30 -23.33
N ILE A 103 28.12 -2.99 -24.63
CA ILE A 103 27.92 -3.91 -25.78
C ILE A 103 29.26 -4.23 -26.42
#